data_AF-A0A2A4RDW9-F1
#
_entry.id   AF-A0A2A4RDW9-F1
#
_cell.length_a   1.000
_cell.length_b   1.000
_cell.length_c   1.000
_cell.angle_alpha   90.00
_cell.angle_beta   90.00
_cell.angle_gamma   90.00
#
_symmetry.space_group_name_H-M   'P 1'
#
loop_
_entity.id
_entity.type
_entity.pdbx_description
1 polymer ?
#
loop_
_entity_poly.entity_id
_entity_poly.type
_entity_poly.pdbx_seq_one_letter_code
_entity_poly.pdbx_strand_id
1 'polypeptide(L)'
;MNDKTQALVVEPLQQIKASRIANDRQLQSIYDKAQQLKRQRQYKKSRILFEQVAVATGKGSERLNTLAKDELIYGLTVFEARQSMVAMGRSGNPAAISINIRHSENLYRQILAENSNHLMRTQDAQSALDNLSVSKNALKNVLRVQTLLVASSLRMMMMGDCPDKKQTDLFTSSLHTDIIVNSVKKKSKETLYAFTEKKSGNPFALLCANHKVTIVN
;
A
#
# COMPACT_ATOMS: atom_id res chain seq x y z
N MET A 1 64.02 24.72 -46.35
CA MET A 1 64.21 24.74 -44.89
C MET A 1 63.10 25.55 -44.25
N ASN A 2 62.09 24.89 -43.70
CA ASN A 2 61.49 25.17 -42.40
C ASN A 2 60.27 24.27 -42.21
N ASP A 3 60.58 23.13 -41.61
CA ASP A 3 59.69 22.16 -41.02
C ASP A 3 59.05 22.79 -39.78
N LYS A 4 57.71 22.90 -39.73
CA LYS A 4 56.96 23.18 -38.50
C LYS A 4 55.99 22.04 -38.29
N THR A 5 56.56 20.98 -37.73
CA THR A 5 55.89 19.80 -37.22
C THR A 5 54.89 20.18 -36.13
N GLN A 6 53.73 19.53 -36.22
CA GLN A 6 52.58 19.61 -35.34
C GLN A 6 52.96 19.19 -33.91
N ALA A 7 52.71 20.06 -32.93
CA ALA A 7 52.65 19.66 -31.53
C ALA A 7 51.26 19.06 -31.24
N LEU A 8 51.13 17.74 -31.44
CA LEU A 8 50.02 16.98 -30.87
C LEU A 8 50.16 17.01 -29.34
N VAL A 9 49.24 17.71 -28.67
CA VAL A 9 49.05 17.63 -27.22
C VAL A 9 48.48 16.25 -26.91
N VAL A 10 49.37 15.31 -26.58
CA VAL A 10 49.00 14.01 -26.02
C VAL A 10 48.75 14.20 -24.53
N GLU A 11 47.52 14.53 -24.15
CA GLU A 11 47.11 14.38 -22.75
C GLU A 11 47.21 12.91 -22.34
N PRO A 12 47.72 12.58 -21.14
CA PRO A 12 48.08 11.22 -20.80
C PRO A 12 46.82 10.37 -20.54
N LEU A 13 46.58 9.40 -21.42
CA LEU A 13 45.51 8.38 -21.34
C LEU A 13 45.36 7.70 -19.96
N GLN A 14 46.40 7.72 -19.11
CA GLN A 14 46.38 7.17 -17.76
C GLN A 14 45.57 8.02 -16.76
N GLN A 15 45.64 9.36 -16.83
CA GLN A 15 44.86 10.23 -15.94
C GLN A 15 43.37 10.19 -16.27
N ILE A 16 43.05 10.04 -17.57
CA ILE A 16 41.68 9.86 -18.06
C ILE A 16 41.10 8.50 -17.61
N LYS A 17 41.90 7.43 -17.58
CA LYS A 17 41.43 6.12 -17.07
C LYS A 17 41.25 6.11 -15.55
N ALA A 18 42.16 6.71 -14.77
CA ALA A 18 42.07 6.74 -13.31
C ALA A 18 40.89 7.58 -12.81
N SER A 19 40.65 8.76 -13.40
CA SER A 19 39.49 9.60 -13.08
C SER A 19 38.16 8.92 -13.45
N ARG A 20 38.11 8.18 -14.57
CA ARG A 20 36.94 7.36 -14.94
C ARG A 20 36.65 6.24 -13.94
N ILE A 21 37.67 5.47 -13.55
CA ILE A 21 37.52 4.37 -12.58
C ILE A 21 37.05 4.90 -11.21
N ALA A 22 37.53 6.07 -10.80
CA ALA A 22 37.09 6.71 -9.55
C ALA A 22 35.60 7.12 -9.60
N ASN A 23 35.14 7.67 -10.73
CA ASN A 23 33.76 8.12 -10.92
C ASN A 23 32.78 6.92 -10.99
N ASP A 24 33.16 5.84 -11.68
CA ASP A 24 32.36 4.61 -11.74
C ASP A 24 32.24 3.92 -10.36
N ARG A 25 33.30 3.91 -9.55
CA ARG A 25 33.26 3.38 -8.18
C ARG A 25 32.33 4.18 -7.27
N GLN A 26 32.30 5.50 -7.42
CA GLN A 26 31.39 6.36 -6.66
C GLN A 26 29.93 6.11 -7.05
N LEU A 27 29.62 6.03 -8.35
CA LEU A 27 28.27 5.72 -8.82
C LEU A 27 27.81 4.33 -8.39
N GLN A 28 28.69 3.34 -8.44
CA GLN A 28 28.41 2.00 -7.93
C GLN A 28 28.08 2.03 -6.43
N SER A 29 28.85 2.78 -5.63
CA SER A 29 28.58 2.94 -4.20
C SER A 29 27.22 3.58 -3.91
N ILE A 30 26.82 4.60 -4.69
CA ILE A 30 25.50 5.23 -4.57
C ILE A 30 24.40 4.22 -4.94
N TYR A 31 24.57 3.48 -6.02
CA TYR A 31 23.63 2.44 -6.45
C TYR A 31 23.47 1.34 -5.38
N ASP A 32 24.57 0.86 -4.81
CA ASP A 32 24.55 -0.17 -3.77
C ASP A 32 23.86 0.34 -2.49
N LYS A 33 24.10 1.60 -2.13
CA LYS A 33 23.39 2.25 -1.02
C LYS A 33 21.89 2.38 -1.32
N ALA A 34 21.50 2.70 -2.55
CA ALA A 34 20.09 2.72 -2.96
C ALA A 34 19.43 1.35 -2.80
N GLN A 35 20.13 0.27 -3.21
CA GLN A 35 19.69 -1.11 -3.04
C GLN A 35 19.58 -1.52 -1.56
N GLN A 36 20.51 -1.07 -0.72
CA GLN A 36 20.44 -1.31 0.73
C GLN A 36 19.22 -0.62 1.34
N LEU A 37 18.97 0.65 1.01
CA LEU A 37 17.80 1.40 1.48
C LEU A 37 16.48 0.78 1.01
N LYS A 38 16.42 0.24 -0.22
CA LYS A 38 15.27 -0.52 -0.72
C LYS A 38 14.96 -1.71 0.18
N ARG A 39 15.97 -2.50 0.54
CA ARG A 39 15.82 -3.67 1.45
C ARG A 39 15.42 -3.25 2.87
N GLN A 40 15.88 -2.09 3.33
CA GLN A 40 15.51 -1.50 4.63
C GLN A 40 14.14 -0.79 4.63
N ARG A 41 13.36 -0.89 3.54
CA ARG A 41 12.03 -0.27 3.38
C ARG A 41 12.05 1.27 3.41
N GLN A 42 13.20 1.89 3.17
CA GLN A 42 13.33 3.35 3.06
C GLN A 42 13.14 3.79 1.60
N TYR A 43 11.97 3.50 1.02
CA TYR A 43 11.71 3.63 -0.42
C TYR A 43 11.91 5.04 -0.96
N LYS A 44 11.45 6.08 -0.23
CA LYS A 44 11.64 7.48 -0.62
C LYS A 44 13.12 7.85 -0.74
N LYS A 45 13.95 7.44 0.22
CA LYS A 45 15.39 7.71 0.20
C LYS A 45 16.09 6.88 -0.88
N SER A 46 15.67 5.63 -1.07
CA SER A 46 16.16 4.76 -2.14
C SER A 46 15.88 5.37 -3.52
N ARG A 47 14.67 5.90 -3.75
CA ARG A 47 14.27 6.58 -4.98
C ARG A 47 15.18 7.76 -5.31
N ILE A 48 15.45 8.64 -4.33
CA ILE A 48 16.35 9.79 -4.52
C ILE A 48 17.74 9.34 -4.97
N LEU A 49 18.29 8.26 -4.39
CA LEU A 49 19.60 7.75 -4.80
C LEU A 49 19.58 7.10 -6.19
N PHE A 50 18.50 6.39 -6.55
CA PHE A 50 18.35 5.87 -7.91
C PHE A 50 18.19 7.00 -8.94
N GLU A 51 17.48 8.07 -8.62
CA GLU A 51 17.39 9.27 -9.46
C GLU A 51 18.77 9.87 -9.69
N GLN A 52 19.58 10.04 -8.64
CA GLN A 52 20.97 10.53 -8.76
C GLN A 52 21.82 9.68 -9.71
N VAL A 53 21.71 8.35 -9.64
CA VAL A 53 22.42 7.45 -10.56
C VAL A 53 21.85 7.54 -11.97
N ALA A 54 20.52 7.66 -12.13
CA ALA A 54 19.86 7.68 -13.44
C ALA A 54 20.21 8.89 -14.31
N VAL A 55 20.53 10.05 -13.71
CA VAL A 55 20.96 11.28 -14.40
C VAL A 55 22.47 11.44 -14.51
N ALA A 56 23.28 10.55 -13.91
CA ALA A 56 24.72 10.69 -13.94
C ALA A 56 25.29 10.55 -15.36
N THR A 57 26.01 11.56 -15.85
CA THR A 57 26.59 11.56 -17.22
C THR A 57 28.07 11.21 -17.20
N GLY A 58 28.50 10.16 -17.91
CA GLY A 58 29.91 9.81 -18.08
C GLY A 58 30.13 8.55 -18.93
N LYS A 59 31.26 8.46 -19.66
CA LYS A 59 31.66 7.23 -20.38
C LYS A 59 32.01 6.14 -19.37
N GLY A 60 31.10 5.18 -19.15
CA GLY A 60 31.21 4.10 -18.15
C GLY A 60 29.95 3.90 -17.31
N SER A 61 29.15 4.96 -17.13
CA SER A 61 27.95 4.95 -16.28
C SER A 61 26.69 4.41 -16.96
N GLU A 62 26.69 4.21 -18.29
CA GLU A 62 25.50 3.83 -19.07
C GLU A 62 24.78 2.59 -18.53
N ARG A 63 25.55 1.58 -18.10
CA ARG A 63 24.98 0.36 -17.50
C ARG A 63 24.23 0.68 -16.20
N LEU A 64 24.88 1.40 -15.29
CA LEU A 64 24.29 1.76 -13.98
C LEU A 64 23.11 2.70 -14.14
N ASN A 65 23.17 3.64 -15.08
CA ASN A 65 22.07 4.52 -15.42
C ASN A 65 20.87 3.73 -15.91
N THR A 66 21.08 2.76 -16.80
CA THR A 66 20.02 1.91 -17.34
C THR A 66 19.38 1.08 -16.24
N LEU A 67 20.19 0.48 -15.35
CA LEU A 67 19.70 -0.26 -14.20
C LEU A 67 18.94 0.62 -13.21
N ALA A 68 19.43 1.83 -12.92
CA ALA A 68 18.76 2.77 -12.03
C ALA A 68 17.42 3.25 -12.60
N LYS A 69 17.36 3.52 -13.91
CA LYS A 69 16.09 3.83 -14.61
C LYS A 69 15.11 2.67 -14.53
N ASP A 70 15.58 1.45 -14.74
CA ASP A 70 14.75 0.25 -14.62
C ASP A 70 14.22 0.03 -13.19
N GLU A 71 15.06 0.29 -12.19
CA GLU A 71 14.65 0.27 -10.79
C GLU A 71 13.59 1.33 -10.48
N LEU A 72 13.68 2.54 -11.05
CA LEU A 72 12.69 3.60 -10.84
C LEU A 72 11.34 3.30 -11.50
N ILE A 73 11.37 2.74 -12.70
CA ILE A 73 10.18 2.41 -13.52
C ILE A 73 9.49 1.13 -13.03
N TYR A 74 10.25 0.19 -12.46
CA TYR A 74 9.71 -1.11 -12.10
C TYR A 74 10.28 -1.67 -10.79
N GLY A 75 11.59 -1.84 -10.69
CA GLY A 75 12.22 -2.67 -9.64
C GLY A 75 11.93 -2.22 -8.20
N LEU A 76 11.95 -0.91 -7.93
CA LEU A 76 11.64 -0.32 -6.64
C LEU A 76 10.13 -0.43 -6.35
N THR A 77 9.31 -0.04 -7.31
CA THR A 77 7.84 0.00 -7.20
C THR A 77 7.26 -1.40 -6.95
N VAL A 78 7.72 -2.41 -7.69
CA VAL A 78 7.27 -3.80 -7.51
C VAL A 78 7.76 -4.38 -6.19
N PHE A 79 8.97 -4.03 -5.74
CA PHE A 79 9.50 -4.49 -4.47
C PHE A 79 8.71 -3.91 -3.30
N GLU A 80 8.39 -2.62 -3.35
CA GLU A 80 7.52 -1.96 -2.37
C GLU A 80 6.13 -2.60 -2.34
N ALA A 81 5.51 -2.81 -3.51
CA ALA A 81 4.19 -3.43 -3.60
C ALA A 81 4.15 -4.83 -2.99
N ARG A 82 5.18 -5.65 -3.26
CA ARG A 82 5.34 -7.01 -2.68
C ARG A 82 5.53 -6.97 -1.17
N GLN A 83 6.34 -6.04 -0.65
CA GLN A 83 6.54 -5.90 0.79
C GLN A 83 5.27 -5.47 1.52
N SER A 84 4.45 -4.61 0.91
CA SER A 84 3.13 -4.25 1.44
C SER A 84 2.16 -5.44 1.48
N MET A 85 2.18 -6.32 0.47
CA MET A 85 1.39 -7.55 0.52
C MET A 85 1.87 -8.52 1.61
N VAL A 86 3.18 -8.64 1.84
CA VAL A 86 3.72 -9.44 2.96
C VAL A 86 3.31 -8.83 4.30
N ALA A 87 3.33 -7.51 4.44
CA ALA A 87 2.89 -6.83 5.65
C ALA A 87 1.40 -7.04 5.92
N MET A 88 0.58 -7.06 4.87
CA MET A 88 -0.83 -7.42 4.93
C MET A 88 -1.03 -8.82 5.49
N GLY A 89 -0.33 -9.84 4.97
CA GLY A 89 -0.46 -11.23 5.42
C GLY A 89 -0.03 -11.47 6.88
N ARG A 90 0.74 -10.55 7.46
CA ARG A 90 1.15 -10.60 8.88
C ARG A 90 0.26 -9.79 9.81
N SER A 91 -0.64 -8.97 9.26
CA SER A 91 -1.51 -8.12 10.06
C SER A 91 -2.81 -8.86 10.42
N GLY A 92 -3.14 -8.90 11.71
CA GLY A 92 -4.47 -9.30 12.17
C GLY A 92 -5.49 -8.14 12.17
N ASN A 93 -5.07 -6.92 11.80
CA ASN A 93 -5.91 -5.73 11.88
C ASN A 93 -6.54 -5.41 10.51
N PRO A 94 -7.88 -5.50 10.36
CA PRO A 94 -8.58 -5.22 9.10
C PRO A 94 -8.30 -3.83 8.51
N ALA A 95 -8.14 -2.80 9.35
CA ALA A 95 -7.84 -1.44 8.89
C ALA A 95 -6.45 -1.36 8.25
N ALA A 96 -5.45 -1.98 8.88
CA ALA A 96 -4.10 -2.05 8.36
C ALA A 96 -4.03 -2.90 7.07
N ILE A 97 -4.78 -4.00 6.99
CA ILE A 97 -4.95 -4.80 5.77
C ILE A 97 -5.52 -3.93 4.64
N SER A 98 -6.59 -3.17 4.91
CA SER A 98 -7.23 -2.30 3.90
C SER A 98 -6.29 -1.23 3.37
N ILE A 99 -5.50 -0.58 4.24
CA ILE A 99 -4.50 0.42 3.86
C ILE A 99 -3.43 -0.21 2.95
N ASN A 100 -2.92 -1.38 3.31
CA ASN A 100 -1.92 -2.08 2.50
C ASN A 100 -2.48 -2.51 1.14
N ILE A 101 -3.73 -2.98 1.06
CA ILE A 101 -4.39 -3.31 -0.22
C ILE A 101 -4.42 -2.08 -1.13
N ARG A 102 -4.90 -0.93 -0.63
CA ARG A 102 -4.99 0.31 -1.43
C ARG A 102 -3.62 0.78 -1.88
N HIS A 103 -2.62 0.71 -0.99
CA HIS A 103 -1.24 1.09 -1.32
C HIS A 103 -0.68 0.20 -2.44
N SER A 104 -0.80 -1.12 -2.31
CA SER A 104 -0.36 -2.06 -3.35
C SER A 104 -1.15 -1.89 -4.65
N GLU A 105 -2.47 -1.66 -4.61
CA GLU A 105 -3.29 -1.38 -5.81
C GLU A 105 -2.74 -0.17 -6.58
N ASN A 106 -2.40 0.92 -5.89
CA ASN A 106 -1.86 2.13 -6.51
C ASN A 106 -0.49 1.87 -7.17
N LEU A 107 0.40 1.15 -6.48
CA LEU A 107 1.73 0.81 -7.01
C LEU A 107 1.65 -0.09 -8.26
N TYR A 108 0.75 -1.09 -8.27
CA TYR A 108 0.58 -1.95 -9.44
C TYR A 108 -0.07 -1.22 -10.61
N ARG A 109 -0.99 -0.28 -10.36
CA ARG A 109 -1.53 0.60 -11.41
C ARG A 109 -0.46 1.51 -12.00
N GLN A 110 0.46 2.02 -11.16
CA GLN A 110 1.62 2.77 -11.65
C GLN A 110 2.51 1.90 -12.55
N ILE A 111 2.79 0.66 -12.15
CA ILE A 111 3.57 -0.29 -12.98
C ILE A 111 2.91 -0.50 -14.35
N LEU A 112 1.58 -0.69 -14.40
CA LEU A 112 0.84 -0.82 -15.66
C LEU A 112 0.97 0.41 -16.56
N ALA A 113 0.91 1.61 -15.98
CA ALA A 113 1.02 2.86 -16.73
C ALA A 113 2.44 3.09 -17.27
N GLU A 114 3.47 2.82 -16.47
CA GLU A 114 4.87 3.10 -16.81
C GLU A 114 5.53 2.00 -17.66
N ASN A 115 4.96 0.79 -17.72
CA ASN A 115 5.55 -0.37 -18.40
C ASN A 115 4.63 -0.93 -19.50
N SER A 116 3.80 -0.10 -20.14
CA SER A 116 2.81 -0.55 -21.15
C SER A 116 3.39 -1.32 -22.34
N ASN A 117 4.67 -1.13 -22.63
CA ASN A 117 5.42 -1.82 -23.69
C ASN A 117 6.08 -3.14 -23.22
N HIS A 118 5.99 -3.50 -21.94
CA HIS A 118 6.65 -4.67 -21.38
C HIS A 118 5.64 -5.72 -20.90
N LEU A 119 5.20 -6.58 -21.84
CA LEU A 119 4.13 -7.57 -21.65
C LEU A 119 4.21 -8.35 -20.33
N MET A 120 5.39 -8.91 -20.01
CA MET A 120 5.56 -9.72 -18.80
C MET A 120 5.33 -8.91 -17.52
N ARG A 121 5.81 -7.67 -17.44
CA ARG A 121 5.64 -6.80 -16.26
C ARG A 121 4.18 -6.40 -16.09
N THR A 122 3.50 -6.11 -17.20
CA THR A 122 2.08 -5.77 -17.18
C THR A 122 1.21 -6.95 -16.79
N GLN A 123 1.54 -8.15 -17.28
CA GLN A 123 0.82 -9.38 -16.91
C GLN A 123 1.00 -9.71 -15.43
N ASP A 124 2.23 -9.60 -14.90
CA ASP A 124 2.51 -9.78 -13.48
C ASP A 124 1.74 -8.77 -12.60
N ALA A 125 1.73 -7.50 -13.01
CA ALA A 125 1.00 -6.45 -12.29
C ALA A 125 -0.52 -6.68 -12.32
N GLN A 126 -1.06 -7.12 -13.46
CA GLN A 126 -2.48 -7.42 -13.59
C GLN A 126 -2.88 -8.61 -12.70
N SER A 127 -2.10 -9.70 -12.73
CA SER A 127 -2.32 -10.86 -11.85
C SER A 127 -2.29 -10.46 -10.36
N ALA A 128 -1.37 -9.58 -9.97
CA ALA A 128 -1.33 -9.05 -8.61
C ALA A 128 -2.57 -8.22 -8.25
N LEU A 129 -3.09 -7.39 -9.17
CA LEU A 129 -4.32 -6.63 -8.98
C LEU A 129 -5.54 -7.54 -8.82
N ASP A 130 -5.62 -8.62 -9.60
CA ASP A 130 -6.71 -9.59 -9.52
C ASP A 130 -6.69 -10.30 -8.14
N ASN A 131 -5.50 -10.68 -7.66
CA ASN A 131 -5.32 -11.25 -6.32
C ASN A 131 -5.70 -10.26 -5.20
N LEU A 132 -5.37 -8.97 -5.36
CA LEU A 132 -5.77 -7.91 -4.43
C LEU A 132 -7.29 -7.71 -4.43
N SER A 133 -7.95 -7.82 -5.59
CA SER A 133 -9.41 -7.75 -5.71
C SER A 133 -10.10 -8.89 -4.93
N VAL A 134 -9.58 -10.12 -5.08
CA VAL A 134 -10.05 -11.27 -4.29
C VAL A 134 -9.85 -11.03 -2.80
N SER A 135 -8.66 -10.58 -2.38
CA SER A 135 -8.34 -10.29 -0.98
C SER A 135 -9.24 -9.20 -0.38
N LYS A 136 -9.56 -8.18 -1.17
CA LYS A 136 -10.47 -7.09 -0.79
C LYS A 136 -11.90 -7.57 -0.60
N ASN A 137 -12.38 -8.46 -1.47
CA ASN A 137 -13.70 -9.07 -1.32
C ASN A 137 -13.75 -10.01 -0.11
N ALA A 138 -12.69 -10.79 0.13
CA ALA A 138 -12.57 -11.62 1.33
C ALA A 138 -12.59 -10.75 2.60
N LEU A 139 -11.84 -9.64 2.63
CA LEU A 139 -11.85 -8.69 3.76
C LEU A 139 -13.25 -8.11 4.00
N LYS A 140 -13.96 -7.70 2.95
CA LYS A 140 -15.34 -7.21 3.06
C LYS A 140 -16.26 -8.28 3.67
N ASN A 141 -16.12 -9.53 3.26
CA ASN A 141 -16.91 -10.64 3.79
C ASN A 141 -16.59 -10.93 5.26
N VAL A 142 -15.31 -10.95 5.64
CA VAL A 142 -14.89 -11.13 7.05
C VAL A 142 -15.48 -10.02 7.92
N LEU A 143 -15.32 -8.76 7.48
CA LEU A 143 -15.88 -7.61 8.18
C LEU A 143 -17.40 -7.69 8.29
N ARG A 144 -18.09 -8.10 7.22
CA ARG A 144 -19.54 -8.31 7.22
C ARG A 144 -19.97 -9.37 8.24
N VAL A 145 -19.28 -10.52 8.28
CA VAL A 145 -19.57 -11.60 9.23
C VAL A 145 -19.35 -11.14 10.66
N GLN A 146 -18.26 -10.43 10.92
CA GLN A 146 -17.97 -9.87 12.24
C GLN A 146 -19.08 -8.92 12.70
N THR A 147 -19.51 -8.00 11.84
CA THR A 147 -20.65 -7.12 12.10
C THR A 147 -21.94 -7.90 12.35
N LEU A 148 -22.21 -8.98 11.60
CA LEU A 148 -23.39 -9.83 11.80
C LEU A 148 -23.37 -10.57 13.14
N LEU A 149 -22.22 -11.05 13.60
CA LEU A 149 -22.08 -11.72 14.90
C LEU A 149 -22.43 -10.74 16.04
N VAL A 150 -21.87 -9.54 15.97
CA VAL A 150 -22.13 -8.45 16.91
C VAL A 150 -23.59 -7.99 16.87
N ALA A 151 -24.16 -7.84 15.68
CA ALA A 151 -25.56 -7.48 15.50
C ALA A 151 -26.50 -8.56 16.05
N SER A 152 -26.14 -9.84 15.93
CA SER A 152 -26.94 -10.96 16.41
C SER A 152 -26.97 -11.04 17.93
N SER A 153 -25.86 -10.76 18.62
CA SER A 153 -25.85 -10.68 20.09
C SER A 153 -26.72 -9.53 20.58
N LEU A 154 -26.60 -8.34 19.99
CA LEU A 154 -27.49 -7.20 20.27
C LEU A 154 -28.95 -7.54 20.02
N ARG A 155 -29.25 -8.23 18.91
CA ARG A 155 -30.61 -8.67 18.59
C ARG A 155 -31.20 -9.57 19.68
N MET A 156 -30.46 -10.56 20.17
CA MET A 156 -30.92 -11.46 21.23
C MET A 156 -31.30 -10.70 22.50
N MET A 157 -30.56 -9.64 22.83
CA MET A 157 -30.85 -8.80 23.99
C MET A 157 -32.03 -7.85 23.79
N MET A 158 -32.32 -7.50 22.54
CA MET A 158 -33.47 -6.68 22.14
C MET A 158 -34.73 -7.52 21.86
N MET A 159 -34.73 -8.81 22.21
CA MET A 159 -35.93 -9.63 22.14
C MET A 159 -36.84 -9.32 23.34
N GLY A 160 -38.05 -8.84 23.05
CA GLY A 160 -39.00 -8.35 24.05
C GLY A 160 -39.30 -6.87 23.80
N ASP A 161 -38.94 -6.02 24.76
CA ASP A 161 -39.14 -4.57 24.65
C ASP A 161 -37.99 -3.89 23.88
N CYS A 162 -38.34 -2.87 23.08
CA CYS A 162 -37.37 -2.06 22.38
C CYS A 162 -36.69 -1.09 23.35
N PRO A 163 -35.42 -1.31 23.75
CA PRO A 163 -34.77 -0.47 24.73
C PRO A 163 -34.61 0.97 24.23
N ASP A 164 -34.62 1.93 25.16
CA ASP A 164 -34.26 3.30 24.80
C ASP A 164 -32.74 3.44 24.59
N LYS A 165 -32.29 4.64 24.24
CA LYS A 165 -30.86 4.90 24.02
C LYS A 165 -30.04 4.65 25.29
N LYS A 166 -30.53 5.06 26.47
CA LYS A 166 -29.79 4.90 27.73
C LYS A 166 -29.59 3.43 28.07
N GLN A 167 -30.63 2.61 27.91
CA GLN A 167 -30.56 1.16 28.10
C GLN A 167 -29.61 0.51 27.09
N THR A 168 -29.67 0.92 25.82
CA THR A 168 -28.76 0.41 24.77
C THR A 168 -27.30 0.78 25.05
N ASP A 169 -27.03 2.03 25.48
CA ASP A 169 -25.70 2.50 25.86
C ASP A 169 -25.17 1.71 27.06
N LEU A 170 -26.03 1.41 28.05
CA LEU A 170 -25.67 0.59 29.21
C LEU A 170 -25.29 -0.84 28.78
N PHE A 171 -26.08 -1.46 27.91
CA PHE A 171 -25.83 -2.82 27.42
C PHE A 171 -24.54 -2.93 26.62
N THR A 172 -24.31 -1.99 25.70
CA THR A 172 -23.08 -1.99 24.89
C THR A 172 -21.83 -1.78 25.76
N SER A 173 -21.94 -0.98 26.83
CA SER A 173 -20.85 -0.71 27.77
C SER A 173 -20.56 -1.89 28.70
N SER A 174 -21.61 -2.51 29.25
CA SER A 174 -21.47 -3.63 30.20
C SER A 174 -20.91 -4.90 29.57
N LEU A 175 -21.19 -5.12 28.29
CA LEU A 175 -20.72 -6.30 27.56
C LEU A 175 -19.35 -6.12 26.91
N HIS A 176 -18.71 -4.98 27.15
CA HIS A 176 -17.44 -4.60 26.51
C HIS A 176 -17.50 -4.81 24.99
N THR A 177 -18.67 -4.57 24.41
CA THR A 177 -18.83 -4.68 22.97
C THR A 177 -18.10 -3.51 22.35
N ASP A 178 -17.27 -3.79 21.35
CA ASP A 178 -16.56 -2.78 20.57
C ASP A 178 -17.55 -2.05 19.64
N ILE A 179 -18.58 -1.42 20.20
CA ILE A 179 -19.68 -0.78 19.46
C ILE A 179 -19.89 0.62 20.01
N ILE A 180 -20.27 1.53 19.13
CA ILE A 180 -20.71 2.89 19.42
C ILE A 180 -22.18 2.98 18.98
N VAL A 181 -23.05 3.45 19.86
CA VAL A 181 -24.44 3.77 19.51
C VAL A 181 -24.47 5.15 18.87
N ASN A 182 -24.71 5.20 17.56
CA ASN A 182 -24.74 6.47 16.82
C ASN A 182 -26.07 7.20 17.03
N SER A 183 -27.19 6.48 16.91
CA SER A 183 -28.52 7.07 17.09
C SER A 183 -29.57 6.02 17.39
N VAL A 184 -30.63 6.44 18.07
CA VAL A 184 -31.85 5.65 18.29
C VAL A 184 -33.02 6.51 17.82
N LYS A 185 -33.73 6.06 16.79
CA LYS A 185 -34.88 6.76 16.20
C LYS A 185 -36.13 5.92 16.42
N LYS A 186 -37.06 6.45 17.22
CA LYS A 186 -38.35 5.83 17.48
C LYS A 186 -39.40 6.40 16.53
N LYS A 187 -39.98 5.55 15.69
CA LYS A 187 -41.22 5.81 14.95
C LYS A 187 -42.34 5.00 15.58
N SER A 188 -43.60 5.39 15.36
CA SER A 188 -44.81 4.92 16.07
C SER A 188 -44.91 3.41 16.32
N LYS A 189 -44.32 2.54 15.47
CA LYS A 189 -44.27 1.08 15.67
C LYS A 189 -42.88 0.46 15.55
N GLU A 190 -41.83 1.26 15.34
CA GLU A 190 -40.49 0.75 15.04
C GLU A 190 -39.41 1.62 15.68
N THR A 191 -38.48 0.98 16.40
CA THR A 191 -37.24 1.63 16.83
C THR A 191 -36.10 1.19 15.93
N LEU A 192 -35.47 2.16 15.26
CA LEU A 192 -34.27 1.99 14.46
C LEU A 192 -33.06 2.40 15.29
N TYR A 193 -32.13 1.48 15.50
CA TYR A 193 -30.84 1.74 16.11
C TYR A 193 -29.78 1.79 15.04
N ALA A 194 -28.90 2.77 15.10
CA ALA A 194 -27.70 2.85 14.27
C ALA A 194 -26.47 2.72 15.16
N PHE A 195 -25.55 1.85 14.74
CA PHE A 195 -24.34 1.51 15.47
C PHE A 195 -23.12 1.64 14.56
N THR A 196 -21.94 1.80 15.15
CA THR A 196 -20.65 1.61 14.49
C THR A 196 -19.81 0.65 15.31
N GLU A 197 -19.29 -0.40 14.69
CA GLU A 197 -18.32 -1.27 15.35
C GLU A 197 -16.94 -0.58 15.41
N LYS A 198 -16.36 -0.39 16.61
CA LYS A 198 -15.09 0.31 16.83
C LYS A 198 -13.91 -0.32 16.09
N LYS A 199 -13.86 -1.66 16.01
CA LYS A 199 -12.76 -2.40 15.38
C LYS A 199 -12.72 -2.26 13.87
N SER A 200 -13.89 -2.34 13.22
CA SER A 200 -14.01 -2.29 11.77
C SER A 200 -14.32 -0.89 11.25
N GLY A 201 -14.89 -0.02 12.08
CA GLY A 201 -15.48 1.26 11.68
C GLY A 201 -16.78 1.11 10.90
N ASN A 202 -17.33 -0.10 10.76
CA ASN A 202 -18.48 -0.34 9.91
C ASN A 202 -19.78 0.08 10.60
N PRO A 203 -20.60 0.93 9.95
CA PRO A 203 -21.91 1.25 10.44
C PRO A 203 -22.91 0.11 10.14
N PHE A 204 -23.81 -0.15 11.07
CA PHE A 204 -24.93 -1.07 10.86
C PHE A 204 -26.17 -0.59 11.60
N ALA A 205 -27.33 -1.06 11.18
CA ALA A 205 -28.60 -0.69 11.77
C ALA A 205 -29.42 -1.92 12.17
N LEU A 206 -30.12 -1.80 13.30
CA LEU A 206 -31.05 -2.80 13.80
C LEU A 206 -32.45 -2.20 13.86
N LEU A 207 -33.43 -2.94 13.32
CA LEU A 207 -34.84 -2.66 13.50
C LEU A 207 -35.39 -3.57 14.59
N CYS A 208 -35.94 -2.95 15.64
CA CYS A 208 -36.49 -3.69 16.77
C CYS A 208 -37.68 -4.57 16.39
N ALA A 209 -38.68 -4.01 15.69
CA ALA A 209 -40.00 -4.63 15.50
C ALA A 209 -39.97 -5.98 14.76
N ASN A 210 -39.05 -6.13 13.81
CA ASN A 210 -38.88 -7.37 13.04
C ASN A 210 -37.51 -8.03 13.30
N HIS A 211 -36.78 -7.50 14.29
CA HIS A 211 -35.42 -7.91 14.62
C HIS A 211 -34.48 -8.02 13.39
N LYS A 212 -34.71 -7.18 12.38
CA LYS A 212 -34.01 -7.23 11.10
C LYS A 212 -32.70 -6.46 11.21
N VAL A 213 -31.60 -7.14 10.91
CA VAL A 213 -30.27 -6.52 10.79
C VAL A 213 -30.11 -5.99 9.38
N THR A 214 -29.79 -4.71 9.23
CA THR A 214 -29.42 -4.10 7.95
C THR A 214 -28.03 -3.51 8.08
N ILE A 215 -27.08 -4.01 7.30
CA ILE A 215 -25.74 -3.44 7.23
C ILE A 215 -25.81 -2.24 6.31
N VAL A 216 -25.31 -1.09 6.77
CA VAL A 216 -25.31 0.16 6.02
C VAL A 216 -23.97 0.20 5.28
N ASN A 217 -23.96 -0.21 4.01
CA ASN A 217 -22.76 -0.15 3.16
C ASN A 217 -22.57 1.25 2.59
#